data_AF-A0A7C5G7B9-F1
#
_entry.id   AF-A0A7C5G7B9-F1
#
_cell.length_a   1.000
_cell.length_b   1.000
_cell.length_c   1.000
_cell.angle_alpha   90.00
_cell.angle_beta   90.00
_cell.angle_gamma   90.00
#
_symmetry.space_group_name_H-M   'P 1'
#
loop_
_entity.id
_entity.type
_entity.pdbx_description
1 polymer ?
#
loop_
_entity_poly.entity_id
_entity_poly.type
_entity_poly.pdbx_seq_one_letter_code
_entity_poly.pdbx_strand_id
1 'polypeptide(L)' 'MQIRHRTPFARGFTSLVERRGQTADMLMDFGVLRLDAGSEFVDASDLDERAWLLAGGSGRIRWDGG' A
#
# COMPACT_ATOMS: atom_id res chain seq x y z
N MET A 1 -13.21 8.51 9.82
CA MET A 1 -12.27 7.61 10.53
C MET A 1 -10.86 8.17 10.40
N GLN A 2 -10.04 8.14 11.45
CA GLN A 2 -8.64 8.58 11.41
C GLN A 2 -7.75 7.39 11.78
N ILE A 3 -6.92 6.92 10.84
CA ILE A 3 -5.91 5.90 11.10
C ILE A 3 -4.72 6.58 11.76
N ARG A 4 -4.34 6.15 12.97
CA ARG A 4 -3.23 6.74 13.73
C ARG A 4 -2.02 5.82 13.67
N HIS A 5 -1.00 6.19 12.91
CA HIS A 5 0.31 5.53 12.90
C HIS A 5 1.35 6.49 13.49
N ARG A 6 1.96 6.12 14.63
CA ARG A 6 2.89 6.99 15.39
C ARG A 6 4.37 6.67 15.14
N THR A 7 4.65 5.49 14.61
CA THR A 7 6.01 5.05 14.28
C THR A 7 6.38 5.51 12.86
N PRO A 8 7.67 5.64 12.54
CA PRO A 8 8.09 5.84 11.16
C PRO A 8 7.68 4.65 10.28
N PHE A 9 7.29 4.91 9.03
CA PHE A 9 7.05 3.85 8.06
C PHE A 9 8.36 3.13 7.72
N ALA A 10 8.33 1.80 7.86
CA ALA A 10 9.43 0.94 7.48
C ALA A 10 9.64 0.97 5.96
N ARG A 11 10.83 0.56 5.51
CA ARG A 11 11.03 0.26 4.07
C ARG A 11 10.19 -0.95 3.69
N GLY A 12 9.67 -0.96 2.46
CA GLY A 12 8.68 -1.94 2.02
C GLY A 12 7.25 -1.53 2.40
N PHE A 13 6.36 -2.51 2.44
CA PHE A 13 4.95 -2.30 2.73
C PHE A 13 4.67 -2.31 4.23
N THR A 14 4.07 -1.24 4.75
CA THR A 14 3.57 -1.14 6.13
C THR A 14 2.06 -1.24 6.11
N SER A 15 1.52 -2.35 6.63
CA SER A 15 0.07 -2.55 6.80
C SER A 15 -0.49 -1.63 7.89
N LEU A 16 -1.61 -0.96 7.61
CA LEU A 16 -2.30 -0.06 8.55
C LEU A 16 -3.73 -0.51 8.84
N VAL A 17 -4.36 -1.14 7.87
CA VAL A 17 -5.69 -1.74 7.93
C VAL A 17 -5.58 -3.07 7.23
N GLU A 18 -6.12 -4.09 7.87
CA GLU A 18 -6.16 -5.44 7.34
C GLU A 18 -7.62 -5.83 7.17
N ARG A 19 -7.99 -6.28 5.96
CA ARG A 19 -9.33 -6.78 5.66
C ARG A 19 -9.72 -7.92 6.59
N ARG A 20 -8.74 -8.67 7.10
CA ARG A 20 -8.90 -9.71 8.12
C ARG A 20 -8.25 -9.25 9.42
N GLY A 21 -9.01 -8.65 10.32
CA GLY A 21 -8.48 -8.20 11.60
C GLY A 21 -9.42 -7.25 12.34
N GLN A 22 -8.84 -6.39 13.18
CA GLN A 22 -9.58 -5.43 14.01
C GLN A 22 -10.33 -4.35 13.20
N THR A 23 -10.10 -4.29 11.89
CA THR A 23 -10.65 -3.28 10.97
C THR A 23 -11.38 -3.93 9.79
N ALA A 24 -11.88 -5.17 9.97
CA ALA A 24 -12.55 -5.93 8.92
C ALA A 24 -13.81 -5.25 8.35
N ASP A 25 -14.42 -4.34 9.11
CA ASP A 25 -15.56 -3.51 8.69
C ASP A 25 -15.20 -2.53 7.56
N MET A 26 -13.91 -2.24 7.36
CA MET A 26 -13.43 -1.38 6.27
C MET A 26 -13.38 -2.07 4.91
N LEU A 27 -13.48 -3.40 4.88
CA LEU A 27 -13.53 -4.22 3.65
C LEU A 27 -12.37 -4.00 2.66
N MET A 28 -11.24 -3.44 3.10
CA MET A 28 -10.07 -3.17 2.27
C MET A 28 -8.77 -3.44 3.04
N ASP A 29 -7.71 -3.71 2.30
CA ASP A 29 -6.34 -3.61 2.82
C ASP A 29 -5.82 -2.19 2.53
N PHE A 30 -5.26 -1.53 3.55
CA PHE A 30 -4.67 -0.20 3.40
C PHE A 30 -3.32 -0.15 4.09
N GLY A 31 -2.34 0.44 3.42
CA GLY A 31 -0.99 0.55 3.93
C GLY A 31 -0.16 1.60 3.19
N VAL A 32 1.09 1.71 3.62
CA VAL A 32 2.07 2.63 3.04
C VAL A 32 3.22 1.83 2.48
N LEU A 33 3.50 2.01 1.19
CA LEU A 33 4.67 1.45 0.53
C LEU A 33 5.79 2.50 0.48
N ARG A 34 6.95 2.17 1.06
CA ARG A 34 8.15 3.00 0.99
C ARG A 34 9.25 2.29 0.21
N LEU A 35 9.64 2.88 -0.91
CA LEU A 35 10.67 2.36 -1.80
C LEU A 35 11.94 3.22 -1.73
N ASP A 36 13.09 2.56 -1.85
CA ASP A 36 14.36 3.23 -2.15
C ASP A 36 14.46 3.42 -3.68
N ALA A 37 15.29 4.37 -4.12
CA ALA A 37 15.54 4.59 -5.53
C ALA A 37 16.09 3.30 -6.20
N GLY A 38 15.45 2.89 -7.29
CA GLY A 38 15.81 1.67 -8.02
C GLY A 38 15.22 0.37 -7.46
N SER A 39 14.52 0.42 -6.32
CA SER A 39 13.78 -0.75 -5.82
C SER A 39 12.43 -0.92 -6.53
N GLU A 40 11.95 -2.16 -6.56
CA GLU A 40 10.68 -2.55 -7.16
C GLU A 40 9.85 -3.30 -6.12
N PHE A 41 8.54 -3.11 -6.19
CA PHE A 41 7.56 -3.88 -5.43
C PHE A 41 6.57 -4.46 -6.42
N VAL A 42 6.36 -5.77 -6.33
CA VAL A 42 5.41 -6.50 -7.15
C VAL A 42 4.30 -6.98 -6.23
N ASP A 43 3.07 -6.62 -6.56
CA ASP A 43 1.90 -7.23 -5.95
C ASP A 43 1.47 -8.44 -6.77
N ALA A 44 1.20 -9.55 -6.09
CA ALA A 44 0.91 -10.83 -6.74
C ALA A 44 -0.59 -11.09 -6.95
N SER A 45 -1.48 -10.22 -6.47
CA SER A 45 -2.92 -10.39 -6.62
C SER A 45 -3.45 -9.57 -7.79
N ASP A 46 -4.44 -10.07 -8.50
CA ASP A 46 -5.20 -9.39 -9.56
C ASP A 46 -6.70 -9.32 -9.24
N LEU A 47 -7.10 -9.81 -8.07
CA LEU A 47 -8.50 -10.04 -7.72
C LEU A 47 -9.23 -8.80 -7.20
N ASP A 48 -8.48 -7.86 -6.62
CA ASP A 48 -9.03 -6.69 -5.93
C ASP A 48 -8.61 -5.39 -6.65
N GLU A 49 -9.51 -4.41 -6.68
CA GLU A 49 -9.23 -3.06 -7.16
C GLU A 49 -8.15 -2.39 -6.29
N ARG A 50 -7.28 -1.59 -6.91
CA ARG A 50 -6.21 -0.86 -6.23
C ARG A 50 -6.20 0.62 -6.57
N ALA A 51 -6.06 1.42 -5.53
CA ALA A 51 -5.77 2.84 -5.64
C ALA A 51 -4.38 3.13 -5.10
N TRP A 52 -3.52 3.75 -5.93
CA TRP A 52 -2.20 4.22 -5.53
C TRP A 52 -2.21 5.73 -5.37
N LEU A 53 -1.77 6.22 -4.21
CA LEU A 53 -1.54 7.64 -3.98
C LEU A 53 -0.05 7.90 -3.79
N LEU A 54 0.55 8.68 -4.70
CA LEU A 54 1.94 9.09 -4.58
C LEU A 54 2.08 10.17 -3.49
N ALA A 55 2.49 9.76 -2.30
CA ALA A 55 2.69 10.67 -1.18
C ALA A 55 3.97 11.53 -1.31
N GLY A 56 4.95 11.10 -2.10
CA GLY A 56 6.18 11.87 -2.35
C GLY A 56 7.17 11.15 -3.27
N GLY A 57 8.05 11.93 -3.91
CA GLY A 57 9.03 11.43 -4.88
C GLY A 57 8.44 11.22 -6.27
N SER A 58 8.94 10.23 -6.98
CA SER A 58 8.43 9.77 -8.28
C SER A 58 8.56 8.27 -8.39
N GLY A 59 7.71 7.66 -9.22
CA GLY A 59 7.69 6.22 -9.43
C GLY A 59 7.05 5.87 -10.76
N ARG A 60 7.24 4.63 -11.19
CA ARG A 60 6.60 4.07 -12.37
C ARG A 60 5.72 2.92 -11.92
N ILE A 61 4.46 2.98 -12.30
CA ILE A 61 3.50 1.89 -12.11
C ILE A 61 3.34 1.21 -13.46
N ARG A 62 3.20 -0.11 -13.46
CA ARG A 62 2.93 -0.94 -14.63
C ARG A 62 1.94 -2.01 -14.25
N TRP A 63 1.00 -2.30 -15.14
CA TRP A 63 0.10 -3.45 -15.05
C TRP A 63 -0.11 -4.04 -16.44
N ASP A 64 -0.79 -5.18 -16.50
CA ASP A 64 -1.16 -5.78 -17.77
C ASP A 64 -2.11 -4.85 -18.53
N GLY A 65 -1.63 -4.29 -19.64
CA GLY A 65 -2.35 -3.29 -20.43
C GLY A 65 -1.87 -1.85 -20.27
N GLY A 66 -0.89 -1.55 -19.40
CA GLY A 66 -0.24 -0.23 -19.32
C GLY A 66 0.66 -0.03 -18.12
#